data_AF-A0A7C6F4H7-F1
#
_entry.id   AF-A0A7C6F4H7-F1
#
_cell.length_a   1.000
_cell.length_b   1.000
_cell.length_c   1.000
_cell.angle_alpha   90.00
_cell.angle_beta   90.00
_cell.angle_gamma   90.00
#
_symmetry.space_group_name_H-M   'P 1'
#
loop_
_entity.id
_entity.type
_entity.pdbx_description
1 polymer ?
#
loop_
_entity_poly.entity_id
_entity_poly.type
_entity_poly.pdbx_seq_one_letter_code
_entity_poly.pdbx_strand_id
1 'polypeptide(L)'
;MSRLLLGVLLAAAALVAATFRLYLTDGSYHLVREYRIEGDRVRYYSVERSEWEEIPLKLVDLKRTEAERGEREEALRKQAQAAAEEERFEREQRRQIERIPQQPGVYLMAADQVQSLTQAECKVATSKRRSVLKILSPLPVVAGKANVELDGEQSKSTVNSDRPEFFIRLSAQERFGIVRLWPQKKARIVQKWNIIPMTKEIIEEQQDVEVFRQQLDEDLYKIWPVEPLKPGEYAVIQYTQGKGNVQVWDFAYRP
;
A
#
# COMPACT_ATOMS: atom_id res chain seq x y z
N MET A 1 16.87 -29.80 -4.31
CA MET A 1 17.72 -29.80 -3.10
C MET A 1 17.30 -28.77 -2.04
N SER A 2 16.58 -27.69 -2.37
CA SER A 2 16.19 -26.67 -1.38
C SER A 2 15.06 -27.06 -0.41
N ARG A 3 14.16 -27.99 -0.77
CA ARG A 3 13.09 -28.46 0.13
C ARG A 3 13.59 -29.30 1.32
N LEU A 4 14.69 -30.02 1.14
CA LEU A 4 15.36 -30.77 2.21
C LEU A 4 16.13 -29.84 3.15
N LEU A 5 16.74 -28.77 2.62
CA LEU A 5 17.44 -27.76 3.43
C LEU A 5 16.47 -26.94 4.30
N LEU A 6 15.26 -26.64 3.81
CA LEU A 6 14.24 -25.93 4.60
C LEU A 6 13.69 -26.77 5.77
N GLY A 7 13.53 -28.09 5.57
CA GLY A 7 13.11 -29.01 6.62
C GLY A 7 14.16 -29.24 7.71
N VAL A 8 15.45 -29.22 7.35
CA VAL A 8 16.56 -29.34 8.30
C VAL A 8 16.74 -28.05 9.12
N LEU A 9 16.51 -26.87 8.54
CA LEU A 9 16.52 -25.59 9.26
C LEU A 9 15.35 -25.46 10.26
N LEU A 10 14.16 -25.94 9.92
CA LEU A 10 13.00 -25.99 10.83
C LEU A 10 13.18 -27.04 11.95
N ALA A 11 13.82 -28.17 11.67
CA ALA A 11 14.15 -29.18 12.69
C ALA A 11 15.28 -28.73 13.64
N ALA A 12 16.25 -27.95 13.15
CA ALA A 12 17.28 -27.33 13.98
C ALA A 12 16.70 -26.25 14.91
N ALA A 13 15.65 -25.53 14.49
CA ALA A 13 14.93 -24.59 15.34
C ALA A 13 14.11 -25.29 16.45
N ALA A 14 13.59 -26.49 16.20
CA ALA A 14 12.90 -27.30 17.21
C ALA A 14 13.84 -27.94 18.26
N LEU A 15 15.14 -28.07 17.95
CA LEU A 15 16.17 -28.59 18.86
C LEU A 15 16.79 -27.53 19.76
N VAL A 16 16.46 -26.25 19.57
CA VAL A 16 16.63 -25.22 20.61
C VAL A 16 15.51 -25.43 21.64
N ALA A 17 15.55 -26.54 22.35
CA ALA A 17 14.82 -26.67 23.61
C ALA A 17 15.24 -25.48 24.46
N ALA A 18 14.28 -24.61 24.81
CA ALA A 18 14.54 -23.30 25.38
C ALA A 18 15.42 -23.41 26.63
N THR A 19 16.72 -23.16 26.49
CA THR A 19 17.64 -23.05 27.62
C THR A 19 17.19 -21.88 28.50
N PHE A 20 17.03 -22.12 29.78
CA PHE A 20 16.62 -21.09 30.74
C PHE A 20 17.53 -21.11 31.98
N ARG A 21 17.49 -20.01 32.74
CA ARG A 21 18.26 -19.88 33.97
C ARG A 21 17.50 -20.52 35.12
N LEU A 22 18.09 -21.51 35.76
CA LEU A 22 17.68 -22.00 37.07
C LEU A 22 18.38 -21.16 38.13
N TYR A 23 17.63 -20.32 38.83
CA TYR A 23 18.17 -19.44 39.85
C TYR A 23 18.37 -20.17 41.17
N LEU A 24 19.47 -19.85 41.84
CA LEU A 24 19.78 -20.26 43.20
C LEU A 24 19.43 -19.14 44.19
N THR A 25 19.22 -19.50 45.44
CA THR A 25 18.85 -18.55 46.52
C THR A 25 19.95 -17.52 46.83
N ASP A 26 21.19 -17.78 46.42
CA ASP A 26 22.33 -16.86 46.55
C ASP A 26 22.42 -15.84 45.39
N GLY A 27 21.51 -15.94 44.41
CA GLY A 27 21.44 -15.07 43.24
C GLY A 27 22.26 -15.54 42.03
N SER A 28 23.04 -16.63 42.17
CA SER A 28 23.68 -17.28 41.03
C SER A 28 22.67 -18.09 40.21
N TYR A 29 23.06 -18.57 39.02
CA TYR A 29 22.18 -19.35 38.16
C TYR A 29 22.94 -20.44 37.39
N HIS A 30 22.22 -21.49 37.03
CA HIS A 30 22.66 -22.51 36.08
C HIS A 30 21.85 -22.42 34.79
N LEU A 31 22.48 -22.61 33.63
CA LEU A 31 21.79 -22.74 32.36
C LEU A 31 21.30 -24.18 32.19
N VAL A 32 19.98 -24.36 32.20
CA VAL A 32 19.34 -25.68 32.20
C VAL A 32 18.34 -25.79 31.06
N ARG A 33 18.10 -27.03 30.62
CA ARG A 33 17.11 -27.33 29.57
C ARG A 33 15.77 -27.78 30.13
N GLU A 34 15.79 -28.50 31.24
CA GLU A 34 14.62 -28.98 31.96
C GLU A 34 14.99 -29.26 33.43
N TYR A 35 14.01 -29.20 34.33
CA TYR A 35 14.15 -29.67 35.71
C TYR A 35 12.91 -30.45 36.15
N ARG A 36 13.09 -31.29 37.17
CA ARG A 36 12.04 -32.05 37.85
C ARG A 36 12.28 -31.98 39.36
N ILE A 37 11.19 -31.95 40.12
CA ILE A 37 11.23 -31.95 41.58
C ILE A 37 11.07 -33.41 42.03
N GLU A 38 12.11 -33.96 42.66
CA GLU A 38 12.18 -35.31 43.19
C GLU A 38 12.31 -35.24 44.73
N GLY A 39 11.17 -35.11 45.41
CA GLY A 39 11.11 -35.01 46.87
C GLY A 39 11.77 -33.74 47.41
N ASP A 40 12.92 -33.89 48.05
CA ASP A 40 13.76 -32.83 48.65
C ASP A 40 14.66 -32.12 47.61
N ARG A 41 14.81 -32.69 46.42
CA ARG A 41 15.82 -32.27 45.43
C ARG A 41 15.19 -31.80 44.12
N VAL A 42 15.87 -30.87 43.46
CA VAL A 42 15.60 -30.46 42.08
C VAL A 42 16.65 -31.12 41.20
N ARG A 43 16.20 -32.02 40.34
CA ARG A 43 17.01 -32.68 39.33
C ARG A 43 16.90 -31.90 38.02
N TYR A 44 17.99 -31.40 37.45
CA TYR A 44 17.97 -30.58 36.24
C TYR A 44 19.00 -31.03 35.21
N TYR A 45 18.73 -30.76 33.93
CA TYR A 45 19.67 -31.05 32.84
C TYR A 45 20.50 -29.81 32.53
N SER A 46 21.78 -29.85 32.89
CA SER A 46 22.76 -28.78 32.70
C SER A 46 23.17 -28.69 31.24
N VAL A 47 23.03 -27.52 30.62
CA VAL A 47 23.43 -27.32 29.21
C VAL A 47 24.95 -27.20 29.09
N GLU A 48 25.62 -26.70 30.12
CA GLU A 48 27.08 -26.53 30.15
C GLU A 48 27.80 -27.87 30.21
N ARG A 49 27.28 -28.80 31.00
CA ARG A 49 27.87 -30.14 31.19
C ARG A 49 27.17 -31.23 30.38
N SER A 50 26.04 -30.91 29.74
CA SER A 50 25.23 -31.86 28.97
C SER A 50 24.83 -33.11 29.77
N GLU A 51 24.63 -32.97 31.08
CA GLU A 51 24.31 -34.06 32.01
C GLU A 51 23.22 -33.65 33.02
N TRP A 52 22.66 -34.65 33.70
CA TRP A 52 21.70 -34.43 34.78
C TRP A 52 22.41 -34.20 36.11
N GLU A 53 22.06 -33.14 36.80
CA GLU A 53 22.60 -32.74 38.10
C GLU A 53 21.47 -32.61 39.13
N GLU A 54 21.82 -32.64 40.42
CA GLU A 54 20.88 -32.55 41.53
C GLU A 54 21.29 -31.46 42.53
N ILE A 55 20.34 -30.61 42.90
CA ILE A 55 20.52 -29.58 43.94
C ILE A 55 19.36 -29.66 44.96
N PRO A 56 19.62 -29.48 46.27
CA PRO A 56 18.56 -29.39 47.26
C PRO A 56 17.55 -28.28 46.94
N LEU A 57 16.25 -28.58 47.05
CA LEU A 57 15.16 -27.64 46.75
C LEU A 57 15.28 -26.32 47.55
N LYS A 58 15.83 -26.38 48.77
CA LYS A 58 16.05 -25.20 49.63
C LYS A 58 17.04 -24.18 49.06
N LEU A 59 17.90 -24.59 48.13
CA LEU A 59 18.90 -23.74 47.50
C LEU A 59 18.46 -23.19 46.14
N VAL A 60 17.28 -23.58 45.65
CA VAL A 60 16.76 -23.18 44.32
C VAL A 60 15.64 -22.17 44.49
N ASP A 61 15.75 -21.04 43.80
CA ASP A 61 14.68 -20.05 43.67
C ASP A 61 13.79 -20.38 42.46
N LEU A 62 12.85 -21.30 42.68
CA LEU A 62 11.87 -21.68 41.65
C LEU A 62 10.93 -20.53 41.29
N LYS A 63 10.60 -19.65 42.24
CA LYS A 63 9.69 -18.52 41.97
C LYS A 63 10.30 -17.57 40.94
N ARG A 64 11.57 -17.19 41.13
CA ARG A 64 12.30 -16.34 40.18
C ARG A 64 12.50 -17.04 38.84
N THR A 65 12.83 -18.33 38.87
CA THR A 65 13.02 -19.15 37.67
C THR A 65 11.75 -19.20 36.83
N GLU A 66 10.60 -19.53 37.43
CA GLU A 66 9.32 -19.61 36.74
C GLU A 66 8.82 -18.24 36.29
N ALA A 67 9.07 -17.16 37.06
CA ALA A 67 8.75 -15.80 36.67
C ALA A 67 9.49 -15.35 35.40
N GLU A 68 10.83 -15.46 35.35
CA GLU A 68 11.60 -15.09 34.15
C GLU A 68 11.24 -15.97 32.95
N ARG A 69 10.99 -17.26 33.17
CA ARG A 69 10.53 -18.16 32.11
C ARG A 69 9.17 -17.71 31.56
N GLY A 70 8.21 -17.43 32.45
CA GLY A 70 6.89 -16.93 32.06
C GLY A 70 6.99 -15.62 31.26
N GLU A 71 7.76 -14.65 31.75
CA GLU A 71 7.98 -13.37 31.06
C GLU A 71 8.62 -13.57 29.68
N ARG A 72 9.62 -14.44 29.58
CA ARG A 72 10.31 -14.75 28.31
C ARG A 72 9.40 -15.48 27.33
N GLU A 73 8.63 -16.46 27.80
CA GLU A 73 7.66 -17.19 26.99
C GLU A 73 6.54 -16.26 26.50
N GLU A 74 6.05 -15.37 27.35
CA GLU A 74 5.10 -14.32 26.95
C GLU A 74 5.68 -13.35 25.93
N ALA A 75 6.93 -12.91 26.12
CA ALA A 75 7.61 -12.03 25.18
C ALA A 75 7.79 -12.70 23.81
N LEU A 76 8.22 -13.96 23.78
CA LEU A 76 8.34 -14.74 22.56
C LEU A 76 6.97 -14.96 21.89
N ARG A 77 5.92 -15.22 22.67
CA ARG A 77 4.56 -15.36 22.15
C ARG A 77 4.06 -14.07 21.52
N LYS A 78 4.28 -12.93 22.16
CA LYS A 78 3.93 -11.60 21.62
C LYS A 78 4.70 -11.31 20.32
N GLN A 79 6.00 -11.59 20.29
CA GLN A 79 6.82 -11.46 19.08
C GLN A 79 6.33 -12.36 17.95
N ALA A 80 6.04 -13.63 18.24
CA ALA A 80 5.52 -14.58 17.25
C ALA A 80 4.14 -14.16 16.73
N GLN A 81 3.28 -13.60 17.59
CA GLN A 81 1.99 -13.03 17.18
C GLN A 81 2.17 -11.83 16.26
N ALA A 82 3.03 -10.87 16.64
CA ALA A 82 3.33 -9.71 15.81
C ALA A 82 3.89 -10.11 14.44
N ALA A 83 4.86 -11.03 14.40
CA ALA A 83 5.43 -11.54 13.15
C ALA A 83 4.39 -12.28 12.29
N ALA A 84 3.50 -13.06 12.91
CA ALA A 84 2.42 -13.73 12.20
C ALA A 84 1.37 -12.75 11.64
N GLU A 85 1.10 -11.65 12.34
CA GLU A 85 0.23 -10.56 11.88
C GLU A 85 0.87 -9.81 10.71
N GLU A 86 2.14 -9.45 10.80
CA GLU A 86 2.91 -8.84 9.70
C GLU A 86 2.91 -9.73 8.45
N GLU A 87 3.23 -11.03 8.58
CA GLU A 87 3.24 -11.96 7.45
C GLU A 87 1.82 -12.15 6.83
N ARG A 88 0.76 -12.10 7.64
CA ARG A 88 -0.62 -12.12 7.12
C ARG A 88 -0.92 -10.86 6.33
N PHE A 89 -0.56 -9.70 6.86
CA PHE A 89 -0.76 -8.42 6.19
C PHE A 89 -0.02 -8.37 4.85
N GLU A 90 1.25 -8.77 4.81
CA GLU A 90 2.05 -8.82 3.57
C GLU A 90 1.44 -9.78 2.53
N ARG A 91 0.95 -10.95 2.95
CA ARG A 91 0.28 -11.90 2.06
C ARG A 91 -1.01 -11.35 1.49
N GLU A 92 -1.80 -10.66 2.30
CA GLU A 92 -3.04 -10.03 1.86
C GLU A 92 -2.77 -8.90 0.87
N GLN A 93 -1.78 -8.04 1.16
CA GLN A 93 -1.36 -6.98 0.25
C GLN A 93 -0.86 -7.56 -1.08
N ARG A 94 -0.05 -8.63 -1.06
CA ARG A 94 0.42 -9.30 -2.27
C ARG A 94 -0.74 -9.87 -3.10
N ARG A 95 -1.71 -10.52 -2.46
CA ARG A 95 -2.92 -11.01 -3.14
C ARG A 95 -3.73 -9.89 -3.77
N GLN A 96 -3.82 -8.72 -3.12
CA GLN A 96 -4.49 -7.56 -3.70
C GLN A 96 -3.75 -7.07 -4.95
N ILE A 97 -2.41 -6.96 -4.89
CA ILE A 97 -1.59 -6.56 -6.04
C ILE A 97 -1.74 -7.53 -7.21
N GLU A 98 -1.69 -8.84 -6.95
CA GLU A 98 -1.83 -9.89 -7.98
C GLU A 98 -3.18 -9.87 -8.71
N ARG A 99 -4.23 -9.38 -8.06
CA ARG A 99 -5.57 -9.23 -8.68
C ARG A 99 -5.66 -8.03 -9.61
N ILE A 100 -4.79 -7.03 -9.43
CA ILE A 100 -4.80 -5.82 -10.25
C ILE A 100 -4.08 -6.12 -11.56
N PRO A 101 -4.71 -5.89 -12.73
CA PRO A 101 -4.07 -6.17 -14.01
C PRO A 101 -2.74 -5.43 -14.18
N GLN A 102 -1.83 -6.05 -14.92
CA GLN A 102 -0.47 -5.54 -15.18
C GLN A 102 -0.45 -4.44 -16.27
N GLN A 103 -1.56 -4.20 -16.96
CA GLN A 103 -1.64 -3.13 -17.96
C GLN A 103 -1.75 -1.76 -17.28
N PRO A 104 -1.10 -0.72 -17.84
CA PRO A 104 -1.30 0.64 -17.37
C PRO A 104 -2.78 1.06 -17.44
N GLY A 105 -3.24 1.77 -16.41
CA GLY A 105 -4.63 2.18 -16.31
C GLY A 105 -5.09 2.40 -14.88
N VAL A 106 -6.38 2.71 -14.72
CA VAL A 106 -7.00 2.94 -13.42
C VAL A 106 -8.02 1.84 -13.15
N TYR A 107 -7.97 1.30 -11.94
CA TYR A 107 -8.80 0.22 -11.45
C TYR A 107 -9.49 0.63 -10.16
N LEU A 108 -10.72 0.18 -9.99
CA LEU A 108 -11.52 0.37 -8.78
C LEU A 108 -11.77 -0.99 -8.14
N MET A 109 -11.57 -1.08 -6.82
CA MET A 109 -11.86 -2.30 -6.08
C MET A 109 -13.22 -2.17 -5.41
N ALA A 110 -14.25 -2.78 -6.00
CA ALA A 110 -15.60 -2.83 -5.44
C ALA A 110 -15.90 -4.26 -5.00
N ALA A 111 -16.11 -4.46 -3.68
CA ALA A 111 -16.55 -5.73 -3.11
C ALA A 111 -15.75 -6.97 -3.59
N ASP A 112 -14.43 -6.89 -3.51
CA ASP A 112 -13.48 -7.94 -3.91
C ASP A 112 -13.32 -8.17 -5.43
N GLN A 113 -13.99 -7.38 -6.27
CA GLN A 113 -13.81 -7.39 -7.71
C GLN A 113 -13.03 -6.15 -8.19
N VAL A 114 -12.06 -6.39 -9.07
CA VAL A 114 -11.29 -5.33 -9.73
C VAL A 114 -12.01 -4.92 -11.01
N GLN A 115 -12.52 -3.69 -11.03
CA GLN A 115 -13.16 -3.10 -12.20
C GLN A 115 -12.20 -2.10 -12.85
N SER A 116 -11.90 -2.28 -14.14
CA SER A 116 -11.11 -1.31 -14.91
C SER A 116 -11.99 -0.12 -15.30
N LEU A 117 -11.48 1.09 -15.07
CA LEU A 117 -12.07 2.31 -15.63
C LEU A 117 -11.61 2.44 -17.08
N THR A 118 -12.56 2.75 -17.97
CA THR A 118 -12.23 3.02 -19.37
C THR A 118 -11.55 4.38 -19.49
N GLN A 119 -10.47 4.44 -20.25
CA GLN A 119 -9.81 5.71 -20.56
C GLN A 119 -10.73 6.57 -21.42
N ALA A 120 -10.97 7.81 -21.00
CA ALA A 120 -11.82 8.75 -21.71
C ALA A 120 -11.03 9.47 -22.82
N GLU A 121 -11.67 9.63 -23.98
CA GLU A 121 -11.12 10.47 -25.05
C GLU A 121 -11.29 11.95 -24.69
N CYS A 122 -10.18 12.67 -24.60
CA CYS A 122 -10.17 14.11 -24.33
C CYS A 122 -9.86 14.92 -25.59
N LYS A 123 -10.51 16.07 -25.73
CA LYS A 123 -10.29 17.03 -26.83
C LYS A 123 -9.76 18.34 -26.28
N VAL A 124 -8.79 18.92 -26.98
CA VAL A 124 -8.27 20.26 -26.64
C VAL A 124 -9.09 21.32 -27.38
N ALA A 125 -10.04 21.93 -26.69
CA ALA A 125 -10.87 22.99 -27.23
C ALA A 125 -10.16 24.35 -27.09
N THR A 126 -9.94 25.03 -28.20
CA THR A 126 -9.30 26.35 -28.22
C THR A 126 -10.31 27.46 -28.49
N SER A 127 -10.17 28.61 -27.82
CA SER A 127 -11.08 29.78 -27.93
C SER A 127 -11.17 30.47 -29.32
N LYS A 128 -10.55 29.93 -30.37
CA LYS A 128 -10.47 30.56 -31.70
C LYS A 128 -11.69 30.30 -32.58
N ARG A 129 -12.81 30.96 -32.27
CA ARG A 129 -13.80 31.37 -33.29
C ARG A 129 -13.26 32.44 -34.27
N ARG A 130 -11.93 32.62 -34.38
CA ARG A 130 -11.31 33.75 -35.11
C ARG A 130 -10.00 33.47 -35.87
N SER A 131 -9.61 32.22 -36.15
CA SER A 131 -8.52 31.97 -37.12
C SER A 131 -8.86 30.85 -38.10
N VAL A 132 -9.48 31.25 -39.21
CA VAL A 132 -9.53 30.45 -40.43
C VAL A 132 -8.12 30.46 -41.04
N LEU A 133 -7.63 29.28 -41.44
CA LEU A 133 -6.43 28.96 -42.26
C LEU A 133 -5.14 28.48 -41.59
N LYS A 134 -4.58 27.44 -42.25
CA LYS A 134 -3.25 26.79 -42.19
C LYS A 134 -3.22 25.50 -41.34
N ILE A 135 -3.60 24.32 -41.86
CA ILE A 135 -2.94 23.42 -42.85
C ILE A 135 -1.71 22.70 -42.26
N LEU A 136 -1.86 21.37 -42.07
CA LEU A 136 -0.86 20.28 -42.05
C LEU A 136 0.14 20.14 -40.87
N SER A 137 -0.35 20.03 -39.62
CA SER A 137 0.31 19.35 -38.48
C SER A 137 -0.69 19.33 -37.29
N PRO A 138 -0.98 18.22 -36.58
CA PRO A 138 -2.26 18.10 -35.89
C PRO A 138 -2.38 18.80 -34.53
N LEU A 139 -1.40 19.59 -34.08
CA LEU A 139 -1.66 20.59 -33.03
C LEU A 139 -1.19 21.99 -33.49
N PRO A 140 -2.08 22.83 -34.03
CA PRO A 140 -1.77 24.23 -34.22
C PRO A 140 -1.59 24.85 -32.82
N VAL A 141 -0.35 25.18 -32.47
CA VAL A 141 0.00 25.88 -31.22
C VAL A 141 -0.67 27.24 -31.26
N VAL A 142 -1.87 27.30 -30.70
CA VAL A 142 -2.59 28.53 -30.50
C VAL A 142 -2.08 29.12 -29.20
N ALA A 143 -1.26 30.17 -29.29
CA ALA A 143 -1.03 31.06 -28.16
C ALA A 143 -2.38 31.51 -27.60
N GLY A 144 -2.57 31.42 -26.28
CA GLY A 144 -3.82 31.75 -25.59
C GLY A 144 -4.41 30.61 -24.76
N LYS A 145 -5.73 30.68 -24.52
CA LYS A 145 -6.46 29.76 -23.65
C LYS A 145 -6.99 28.55 -24.41
N ALA A 146 -6.75 27.36 -23.87
CA ALA A 146 -7.33 26.09 -24.31
C ALA A 146 -7.91 25.32 -23.12
N ASN A 147 -8.91 24.49 -23.35
CA ASN A 147 -9.50 23.62 -22.34
C ASN A 147 -9.34 22.16 -22.79
N VAL A 148 -8.97 21.28 -21.87
CA VAL A 148 -9.08 19.84 -22.06
C VAL A 148 -10.49 19.44 -21.69
N GLU A 149 -11.28 19.06 -22.68
CA GLU A 149 -12.70 18.74 -22.54
C GLU A 149 -12.93 17.24 -22.78
N LEU A 150 -13.80 16.66 -21.95
CA LEU A 150 -14.42 15.36 -22.18
C LEU A 150 -15.79 15.58 -22.81
N ASP A 151 -16.14 14.74 -23.78
CA ASP A 151 -17.47 14.73 -24.36
C ASP A 151 -18.51 14.25 -23.32
N GLY A 152 -19.69 14.88 -23.36
CA GLY A 152 -20.81 14.50 -22.51
C GLY A 152 -20.81 15.21 -21.15
N GLU A 153 -22.00 15.46 -20.64
CA GLU A 153 -22.22 16.18 -19.37
C GLU A 153 -22.04 15.27 -18.15
N GLN A 154 -22.01 13.95 -18.35
CA GLN A 154 -21.96 12.96 -17.30
C GLN A 154 -21.03 11.80 -17.66
N SER A 155 -20.34 11.27 -16.66
CA SER A 155 -19.55 10.06 -16.80
C SER A 155 -20.44 8.83 -16.96
N LYS A 156 -19.97 7.87 -17.76
CA LYS A 156 -20.55 6.52 -17.85
C LYS A 156 -20.22 5.68 -16.61
N SER A 157 -19.11 5.98 -15.93
CA SER A 157 -18.67 5.29 -14.72
C SER A 157 -19.23 6.01 -13.50
N THR A 158 -19.90 5.29 -12.60
CA THR A 158 -20.40 5.85 -11.33
C THR A 158 -19.80 5.09 -10.16
N VAL A 159 -19.39 5.81 -9.13
CA VAL A 159 -18.95 5.26 -7.84
C VAL A 159 -19.98 5.59 -6.78
N ASN A 160 -20.26 4.61 -5.92
CA ASN A 160 -21.29 4.71 -4.87
C ASN A 160 -20.71 5.04 -3.48
N SER A 161 -19.38 5.08 -3.37
CA SER A 161 -18.67 5.46 -2.13
C SER A 161 -18.24 6.93 -2.23
N ASP A 162 -18.35 7.66 -1.11
CA ASP A 162 -17.83 9.02 -0.97
C ASP A 162 -16.31 9.07 -0.88
N ARG A 163 -15.67 7.94 -0.55
CA ARG A 163 -14.21 7.76 -0.52
C ARG A 163 -13.84 6.57 -1.41
N PRO A 164 -13.95 6.72 -2.74
CA PRO A 164 -13.57 5.65 -3.66
C PRO A 164 -12.06 5.40 -3.57
N GLU A 165 -11.68 4.12 -3.54
CA GLU A 165 -10.29 3.69 -3.62
C GLU A 165 -9.95 3.31 -5.05
N PHE A 166 -8.97 4.00 -5.62
CA PHE A 166 -8.46 3.73 -6.95
C PHE A 166 -7.06 3.15 -6.89
N PHE A 167 -6.79 2.24 -7.80
CA PHE A 167 -5.47 1.69 -8.05
C PHE A 167 -5.03 2.17 -9.43
N ILE A 168 -3.97 2.94 -9.50
CA ILE A 168 -3.42 3.43 -10.76
C ILE A 168 -2.11 2.72 -11.04
N ARG A 169 -2.03 2.08 -12.20
CA ARG A 169 -0.79 1.56 -12.76
C ARG A 169 -0.28 2.52 -13.82
N LEU A 170 0.89 3.09 -13.57
CA LEU A 170 1.46 4.14 -14.41
C LEU A 170 2.06 3.56 -15.69
N SER A 171 1.80 4.21 -16.83
CA SER A 171 2.50 3.89 -18.09
C SER A 171 3.92 4.48 -18.16
N ALA A 172 4.16 5.53 -17.38
CA ALA A 172 5.42 6.26 -17.27
C ALA A 172 5.43 6.99 -15.93
N GLN A 173 6.62 7.33 -15.41
CA GLN A 173 6.75 8.12 -14.18
C GLN A 173 6.29 9.58 -14.41
N GLU A 174 4.97 9.78 -14.34
CA GLU A 174 4.29 11.04 -14.54
C GLU A 174 3.53 11.46 -13.28
N ARG A 175 3.00 12.68 -13.27
CA ARG A 175 2.12 13.13 -12.18
C ARG A 175 0.75 12.49 -12.34
N PHE A 176 0.11 12.20 -11.21
CA PHE A 176 -1.24 11.70 -11.18
C PHE A 176 -2.02 12.19 -9.96
N GLY A 177 -3.34 12.14 -10.04
CA GLY A 177 -4.22 12.57 -8.96
C GLY A 177 -5.69 12.46 -9.33
N ILE A 178 -6.55 12.84 -8.38
CA ILE A 178 -8.00 12.98 -8.61
C ILE A 178 -8.29 14.46 -8.81
N VAL A 179 -9.08 14.80 -9.82
CA VAL A 179 -9.55 16.17 -10.08
C VAL A 179 -11.07 16.21 -10.17
N ARG A 180 -11.65 17.32 -9.73
CA ARG A 180 -13.07 17.64 -9.96
C ARG A 180 -13.23 18.30 -11.33
N LEU A 181 -14.17 17.83 -12.12
CA LEU A 181 -14.42 18.38 -13.45
C LEU A 181 -15.28 19.63 -13.38
N TRP A 182 -14.99 20.64 -14.20
CA TRP A 182 -15.92 21.76 -14.37
C TRP A 182 -17.04 21.38 -15.34
N PRO A 183 -18.31 21.59 -14.98
CA PRO A 183 -19.42 21.33 -15.89
C PRO A 183 -19.45 22.38 -17.01
N GLN A 184 -19.68 21.93 -18.25
CA GLN A 184 -19.89 22.77 -19.42
C GLN A 184 -21.05 22.19 -20.25
N LYS A 185 -21.71 23.03 -21.06
CA LYS A 185 -22.80 22.56 -21.92
C LYS A 185 -22.26 21.49 -22.89
N LYS A 186 -22.80 20.27 -22.84
CA LYS A 186 -22.37 19.08 -23.61
C LYS A 186 -20.94 18.58 -23.36
N ALA A 187 -20.23 19.10 -22.37
CA ALA A 187 -18.83 18.73 -22.12
C ALA A 187 -18.45 18.89 -20.64
N ARG A 188 -17.30 18.34 -20.24
CA ARG A 188 -16.72 18.52 -18.90
C ARG A 188 -15.26 18.92 -19.05
N ILE A 189 -14.81 19.98 -18.37
CA ILE A 189 -13.41 20.42 -18.44
C ILE A 189 -12.60 19.70 -17.36
N VAL A 190 -11.48 19.11 -17.77
CA VAL A 190 -10.49 18.45 -16.90
C VAL A 190 -9.40 19.45 -16.48
N GLN A 191 -8.86 20.18 -17.45
CA GLN A 191 -7.80 21.18 -17.26
C GLN A 191 -8.09 22.40 -18.12
N LYS A 192 -7.74 23.59 -17.62
CA LYS A 192 -7.63 24.79 -18.44
C LYS A 192 -6.15 25.10 -18.63
N TRP A 193 -5.77 25.39 -19.85
CA TRP A 193 -4.39 25.67 -20.24
C TRP A 193 -4.26 27.12 -20.66
N ASN A 194 -3.27 27.80 -20.09
CA ASN A 194 -2.80 29.09 -20.57
C ASN A 194 -1.44 28.91 -21.25
N ILE A 195 -1.42 29.02 -22.57
CA ILE A 195 -0.23 28.78 -23.38
C ILE A 195 0.48 30.11 -23.61
N ILE A 196 1.66 30.28 -23.00
CA ILE A 196 2.44 31.51 -23.07
C ILE A 196 2.96 31.72 -24.52
N PRO A 197 2.69 32.89 -25.15
CA PRO A 197 3.24 33.21 -26.46
C PRO A 197 4.78 33.18 -26.45
N MET A 198 5.40 32.78 -27.56
CA MET A 198 6.85 32.61 -27.74
C MET A 198 7.48 31.41 -27.01
N THR A 199 7.31 31.29 -25.69
CA THR A 199 7.93 30.19 -24.92
C THR A 199 7.21 28.87 -25.11
N LYS A 200 5.92 28.90 -25.47
CA LYS A 200 5.03 27.73 -25.59
C LYS A 200 4.88 26.95 -24.29
N GLU A 201 5.20 27.57 -23.17
CA GLU A 201 4.98 27.00 -21.85
C GLU A 201 3.47 26.92 -21.58
N ILE A 202 3.03 25.78 -21.04
CA ILE A 202 1.64 25.52 -20.71
C ILE A 202 1.50 25.65 -19.20
N ILE A 203 0.72 26.64 -18.76
CA ILE A 203 0.27 26.72 -17.37
C ILE A 203 -1.07 25.99 -17.27
N GLU A 204 -1.10 24.91 -16.50
CA GLU A 204 -2.32 24.15 -16.25
C GLU A 204 -3.05 24.63 -14.99
N GLU A 205 -4.37 24.78 -15.09
CA GLU A 205 -5.29 24.97 -13.97
C GLU A 205 -6.24 23.77 -13.91
N GLN A 206 -6.33 23.13 -12.74
CA GLN A 206 -7.21 21.99 -12.45
C GLN A 206 -7.77 22.10 -11.03
N GLN A 207 -8.91 21.44 -10.76
CA GLN A 207 -9.46 21.36 -9.39
C GLN A 207 -8.96 20.08 -8.72
N ASP A 208 -7.75 20.12 -8.18
CA ASP A 208 -7.17 19.00 -7.46
C ASP A 208 -8.03 18.62 -6.24
N VAL A 209 -8.27 17.33 -6.10
CA VAL A 209 -8.79 16.72 -4.88
C VAL A 209 -7.59 16.21 -4.10
N GLU A 210 -7.51 16.57 -2.83
CA GLU A 210 -6.46 16.04 -1.95
C GLU A 210 -6.65 14.54 -1.75
N VAL A 211 -5.58 13.78 -1.97
CA VAL A 211 -5.61 12.31 -1.90
C VAL A 211 -4.49 11.78 -1.02
N PHE A 212 -4.80 10.73 -0.27
CA PHE A 212 -3.79 9.85 0.27
C PHE A 212 -3.20 8.99 -0.85
N ARG A 213 -1.93 8.62 -0.70
CA ARG A 213 -1.19 7.80 -1.65
C ARG A 213 -0.44 6.72 -0.90
N GLN A 214 -0.60 5.48 -1.35
CA GLN A 214 0.18 4.34 -0.88
C GLN A 214 0.79 3.66 -2.09
N GLN A 215 2.12 3.56 -2.11
CA GLN A 215 2.82 2.78 -3.13
C GLN A 215 2.71 1.30 -2.79
N LEU A 216 2.23 0.49 -3.74
CA LEU A 216 2.06 -0.95 -3.58
C LEU A 216 3.12 -1.72 -4.37
N ASP A 217 3.58 -1.17 -5.49
CA ASP A 217 4.65 -1.70 -6.33
C ASP A 217 5.39 -0.54 -7.02
N GLU A 218 6.38 -0.82 -7.88
CA GLU A 218 7.17 0.19 -8.59
C GLU A 218 6.30 1.18 -9.40
N ASP A 219 5.29 0.68 -10.11
CA ASP A 219 4.40 1.42 -11.00
C ASP A 219 2.93 1.47 -10.51
N LEU A 220 2.63 0.83 -9.37
CA LEU A 220 1.28 0.66 -8.84
C LEU A 220 1.08 1.47 -7.55
N TYR A 221 0.07 2.34 -7.59
CA TYR A 221 -0.29 3.19 -6.46
C TYR A 221 -1.77 3.04 -6.13
N LYS A 222 -2.07 2.98 -4.83
CA LYS A 222 -3.43 3.15 -4.31
C LYS A 222 -3.63 4.62 -3.93
N ILE A 223 -4.71 5.23 -4.42
CA ILE A 223 -5.10 6.61 -4.12
C ILE A 223 -6.56 6.68 -3.68
N TRP A 224 -6.85 7.53 -2.70
CA TRP A 224 -8.21 7.79 -2.23
C TRP A 224 -8.32 9.20 -1.65
N PRO A 225 -9.50 9.84 -1.72
CA PRO A 225 -9.71 11.19 -1.19
C PRO A 225 -9.46 11.29 0.32
N VAL A 226 -8.82 12.38 0.75
CA VAL A 226 -8.65 12.71 2.17
C VAL A 226 -10.00 13.07 2.80
N GLU A 227 -10.76 13.92 2.11
CA GLU A 227 -12.12 14.30 2.47
C GLU A 227 -13.17 13.53 1.63
N PRO A 228 -14.37 13.25 2.16
CA PRO A 228 -15.45 12.68 1.38
C PRO A 228 -15.77 13.53 0.14
N LEU A 229 -15.89 12.89 -1.01
CA LEU A 229 -16.28 13.55 -2.25
C LEU A 229 -17.69 14.13 -2.11
N LYS A 230 -17.88 15.33 -2.64
CA LYS A 230 -19.22 15.90 -2.82
C LYS A 230 -19.82 15.33 -4.11
N PRO A 231 -21.13 15.13 -4.22
CA PRO A 231 -21.75 14.68 -5.47
C PRO A 231 -21.29 15.52 -6.66
N GLY A 232 -20.94 14.86 -7.76
CA GLY A 232 -20.37 15.53 -8.93
C GLY A 232 -19.55 14.62 -9.85
N GLU A 233 -18.90 15.28 -10.80
CA GLU A 233 -18.09 14.68 -11.85
C GLU A 233 -16.60 14.85 -11.53
N TYR A 234 -15.85 13.76 -11.66
CA TYR A 234 -14.46 13.66 -11.28
C TYR A 234 -13.68 12.87 -12.33
N ALA A 235 -12.36 12.93 -12.24
CA ALA A 235 -11.49 12.03 -12.98
C ALA A 235 -10.23 11.70 -12.20
N VAL A 236 -9.71 10.49 -12.39
CA VAL A 236 -8.29 10.22 -12.16
C VAL A 236 -7.55 10.68 -13.41
N ILE A 237 -6.47 11.44 -13.23
CA ILE A 237 -5.63 11.92 -14.33
C ILE A 237 -4.19 11.49 -14.15
N GLN A 238 -3.50 11.26 -15.27
CA GLN A 238 -2.06 11.10 -15.36
C GLN A 238 -1.53 12.06 -16.42
N TYR A 239 -0.51 12.87 -16.11
CA TYR A 239 -0.04 13.94 -16.99
C TYR A 239 1.42 14.34 -16.75
N THR A 240 2.06 14.89 -17.78
CA THR A 240 3.35 15.58 -17.62
C THR A 240 3.13 17.10 -17.60
N GLN A 241 3.59 17.73 -16.53
CA GLN A 241 3.49 19.18 -16.35
C GLN A 241 4.18 19.94 -17.50
N GLY A 242 3.48 20.93 -18.06
CA GLY A 242 3.97 21.81 -19.12
C GLY A 242 4.03 21.18 -20.51
N LYS A 243 3.64 19.91 -20.66
CA LYS A 243 3.72 19.17 -21.94
C LYS A 243 2.38 19.02 -22.64
N GLY A 244 1.27 19.27 -21.96
CA GLY A 244 -0.07 19.18 -22.55
C GLY A 244 -0.46 17.76 -22.94
N ASN A 245 0.14 16.74 -22.31
CA ASN A 245 -0.31 15.36 -22.39
C ASN A 245 -1.03 15.00 -21.09
N VAL A 246 -2.29 14.60 -21.21
CA VAL A 246 -3.10 14.18 -20.08
C VAL A 246 -3.91 12.96 -20.48
N GLN A 247 -3.86 11.93 -19.64
CA GLN A 247 -4.70 10.75 -19.71
C GLN A 247 -5.77 10.88 -18.63
N VAL A 248 -6.99 10.49 -18.96
CA VAL A 248 -8.16 10.78 -18.12
C VAL A 248 -9.01 9.53 -17.98
N TRP A 249 -9.39 9.19 -16.74
CA TRP A 249 -10.36 8.17 -16.41
C TRP A 249 -11.47 8.81 -15.58
N ASP A 250 -12.59 9.10 -16.24
CA ASP A 250 -13.67 9.86 -15.63
C ASP A 250 -14.63 8.96 -14.83
N PHE A 251 -15.19 9.54 -13.77
CA PHE A 251 -16.20 8.90 -12.95
C PHE A 251 -17.10 9.96 -12.31
N ALA A 252 -18.30 9.55 -11.91
CA ALA A 252 -19.21 10.38 -11.15
C ALA A 252 -19.43 9.79 -9.76
N TYR A 253 -19.46 10.65 -8.75
CA TYR A 253 -19.94 10.25 -7.42
C TYR A 253 -21.39 10.67 -7.26
N ARG A 254 -22.27 9.69 -7.02
CA ARG A 254 -23.70 9.87 -6.77
C ARG A 254 -24.09 8.94 -5.60
N PRO A 255 -24.54 9.49 -4.46
CA PRO A 255 -25.04 8.69 -3.34
C PRO A 255 -26.37 8.00 -3.64
#